data_AF-A0A1H4A198-F1
#
_entry.id   AF-A0A1H4A198-F1
#
_cell.length_a   1.000
_cell.length_b   1.000
_cell.length_c   1.000
_cell.angle_alpha   90.00
_cell.angle_beta   90.00
_cell.angle_gamma   90.00
#
_symmetry.space_group_name_H-M   'P 1'
#
loop_
_entity.id
_entity.type
_entity.pdbx_description
1 polymer ?
#
loop_
_entity_poly.entity_id
_entity_poly.type
_entity_poly.pdbx_seq_one_letter_code
_entity_poly.pdbx_strand_id
1 'polypeptide(L)'
;MVNVFENLKLLKLDMKDKGWVIDSFYFRYKQQNYIVLVKLFEKEEKVPEYALLKLEFLKENDFSDMLAVYANSVKLYTDTKTIREYFGIEYSSNLGDVLFQFSQTLARFIPTEVSEKKNEDQKEAMCFSLSQSDSEDPRKKYCFSVRRNPLKGNGELGKRSPFNDNKTRLYRPSLYERLGSDTNLSFRYSMNPDDEETDEGIIAKWTKNKIE
;
A
#
# COMPACT_ATOMS: atom_id res chain seq x y z
N MET A 1 -9.41 2.80 -28.34
CA MET A 1 -8.83 1.94 -27.30
C MET A 1 -9.77 2.01 -26.10
N VAL A 2 -10.26 0.88 -25.57
CA VAL A 2 -11.20 0.89 -24.45
C VAL A 2 -10.43 1.15 -23.16
N ASN A 3 -10.85 2.16 -22.38
CA ASN A 3 -10.28 2.43 -21.06
C ASN A 3 -10.89 1.46 -20.04
N VAL A 4 -10.48 0.19 -20.08
CA VAL A 4 -11.02 -0.86 -19.22
C VAL A 4 -10.75 -0.60 -17.73
N PHE A 5 -9.66 0.09 -17.40
CA PHE A 5 -9.25 0.39 -16.02
C PHE A 5 -9.43 1.88 -15.67
N GLU A 6 -10.50 2.53 -16.13
CA GLU A 6 -10.74 3.96 -15.85
C GLU A 6 -10.77 4.26 -14.34
N ASN A 7 -11.26 3.32 -13.50
CA ASN A 7 -11.28 3.45 -12.04
C ASN A 7 -9.90 3.72 -11.43
N LEU A 8 -8.80 3.27 -12.06
CA LEU A 8 -7.45 3.55 -11.59
C LEU A 8 -7.12 5.05 -11.58
N LYS A 9 -7.70 5.84 -12.49
CA LYS A 9 -7.50 7.30 -12.47
C LYS A 9 -8.21 7.94 -11.29
N LEU A 10 -9.45 7.51 -11.02
CA LEU A 10 -10.26 8.02 -9.91
C LEU A 10 -9.61 7.64 -8.57
N LEU A 11 -9.24 6.38 -8.41
CA LEU A 11 -8.57 5.90 -7.19
C LEU A 11 -7.25 6.61 -6.95
N LYS A 12 -6.43 6.81 -8.00
CA LYS A 12 -5.17 7.56 -7.88
C LYS A 12 -5.40 8.99 -7.38
N LEU A 13 -6.44 9.67 -7.86
CA LEU A 13 -6.76 11.03 -7.44
C LEU A 13 -7.17 11.03 -5.96
N ASP A 14 -8.11 10.17 -5.58
CA ASP A 14 -8.59 10.06 -4.21
C ASP A 14 -7.48 9.68 -3.21
N MET A 15 -6.59 8.75 -3.59
CA MET A 15 -5.39 8.40 -2.83
C MET A 15 -4.51 9.62 -2.57
N LYS A 16 -4.21 10.40 -3.61
CA LYS A 16 -3.38 11.60 -3.48
C LYS A 16 -4.04 12.65 -2.59
N ASP A 17 -5.34 12.90 -2.79
CA ASP A 17 -6.09 13.91 -2.06
C ASP A 17 -6.17 13.56 -0.55
N LYS A 18 -6.30 12.27 -0.23
CA LYS A 18 -6.32 11.77 1.16
C LYS A 18 -4.93 11.48 1.75
N GLY A 19 -3.86 11.63 0.96
CA GLY A 19 -2.48 11.36 1.41
C GLY A 19 -2.14 9.87 1.59
N TRP A 20 -2.84 8.99 0.89
CA TRP A 20 -2.51 7.56 0.80
C TRP A 20 -1.53 7.30 -0.35
N VAL A 21 -0.45 6.58 -0.08
CA VAL A 21 0.49 6.07 -1.09
C VAL A 21 0.22 4.64 -1.49
N ILE A 22 -0.62 3.95 -0.73
CA ILE A 22 -1.04 2.57 -0.98
C ILE A 22 -2.51 2.40 -0.61
N ASP A 23 -3.22 1.59 -1.38
CA ASP A 23 -4.55 1.07 -1.04
C ASP A 23 -4.62 -0.43 -1.35
N SER A 24 -5.68 -1.10 -0.93
CA SER A 24 -5.90 -2.51 -1.25
C SER A 24 -7.36 -2.89 -1.49
N PHE A 25 -7.58 -3.89 -2.33
CA PHE A 25 -8.89 -4.49 -2.55
C PHE A 25 -8.78 -5.99 -2.79
N TYR A 26 -9.88 -6.71 -2.58
CA TYR A 26 -9.97 -8.13 -2.90
C TYR A 26 -10.31 -8.35 -4.36
N PHE A 27 -9.61 -9.27 -5.00
CA PHE A 27 -9.90 -9.72 -6.34
C PHE A 27 -10.03 -11.23 -6.35
N ARG A 28 -11.21 -11.73 -6.73
CA ARG A 28 -11.40 -13.16 -6.95
C ARG A 28 -11.39 -13.45 -8.44
N TYR A 29 -10.52 -14.36 -8.84
CA TYR A 29 -10.48 -14.87 -10.21
C TYR A 29 -10.49 -16.39 -10.20
N LYS A 30 -11.48 -16.98 -10.87
CA LYS A 30 -11.77 -18.42 -10.79
C LYS A 30 -11.91 -18.87 -9.32
N GLN A 31 -11.10 -19.83 -8.88
CA GLN A 31 -11.10 -20.38 -7.52
C GLN A 31 -10.03 -19.76 -6.61
N GLN A 32 -9.26 -18.79 -7.11
CA GLN A 32 -8.20 -18.13 -6.36
C GLN A 32 -8.63 -16.73 -5.90
N ASN A 33 -8.36 -16.43 -4.64
CA ASN A 33 -8.49 -15.09 -4.07
C ASN A 33 -7.13 -14.40 -4.05
N TYR A 34 -7.16 -13.12 -4.34
CA TYR A 34 -6.01 -12.23 -4.32
C TYR A 34 -6.31 -11.01 -3.46
N ILE A 35 -5.30 -10.55 -2.74
CA ILE A 35 -5.24 -9.18 -2.22
C ILE A 35 -4.45 -8.39 -3.26
N VAL A 36 -5.06 -7.33 -3.79
CA VAL A 36 -4.41 -6.44 -4.77
C VAL A 36 -4.04 -5.16 -4.05
N LEU A 37 -2.75 -4.84 -4.00
CA LEU A 37 -2.26 -3.55 -3.55
C LEU A 37 -2.16 -2.60 -4.74
N VAL A 38 -2.63 -1.37 -4.54
CA VAL A 38 -2.53 -0.27 -5.50
C VAL A 38 -1.58 0.76 -4.93
N LYS A 39 -0.49 1.04 -5.64
CA LYS A 39 0.60 1.90 -5.14
C LYS A 39 0.83 3.11 -6.04
N LEU A 40 1.02 4.26 -5.41
CA LEU A 40 1.64 5.42 -6.04
C LEU A 40 3.12 5.13 -6.29
N PHE A 41 3.69 5.80 -7.29
CA PHE A 41 5.10 5.64 -7.63
C PHE A 41 6.03 6.23 -6.57
N GLU A 42 7.14 5.56 -6.34
CA GLU A 42 8.21 6.09 -5.52
C GLU A 42 9.05 7.11 -6.30
N LYS A 43 9.69 8.05 -5.59
CA LYS A 43 10.35 9.22 -6.21
C LYS A 43 11.42 8.86 -7.24
N GLU A 44 12.10 7.73 -7.06
CA GLU A 44 13.22 7.27 -7.90
C GLU A 44 12.88 6.02 -8.71
N GLU A 45 11.60 5.64 -8.75
CA GLU A 45 11.13 4.47 -9.47
C GLU A 45 11.20 4.68 -11.00
N LYS A 46 11.80 3.73 -11.72
CA LYS A 46 11.78 3.72 -13.19
C LYS A 46 10.42 3.22 -13.68
N VAL A 47 9.56 4.16 -14.05
CA VAL A 47 8.19 3.89 -14.48
C VAL A 47 8.07 3.83 -16.02
N PRO A 48 7.30 2.89 -16.58
CA PRO A 48 6.96 2.91 -18.00
C PRO A 48 6.21 4.18 -18.40
N GLU A 49 6.40 4.61 -19.65
CA GLU A 49 5.65 5.72 -20.22
C GLU A 49 4.13 5.46 -20.11
N TYR A 50 3.39 6.48 -19.70
CA TYR A 50 1.93 6.45 -19.45
C TYR A 50 1.46 5.57 -18.29
N ALA A 51 2.35 4.96 -17.50
CA ALA A 51 1.94 4.24 -16.30
C ALA A 51 1.26 5.20 -15.32
N LEU A 52 0.17 4.76 -14.70
CA LEU A 52 -0.57 5.54 -13.70
C LEU A 52 -0.24 5.10 -12.28
N LEU A 53 -0.20 3.80 -12.04
CA LEU A 53 -0.06 3.15 -10.73
C LEU A 53 0.73 1.85 -10.89
N LYS A 54 1.19 1.31 -9.76
CA LYS A 54 1.71 -0.06 -9.65
C LYS A 54 0.68 -0.91 -8.92
N LEU A 55 0.43 -2.11 -9.46
CA LEU A 55 -0.43 -3.13 -8.86
C LEU A 55 0.44 -4.28 -8.38
N GLU A 56 0.25 -4.71 -7.14
CA GLU A 56 0.86 -5.92 -6.58
C GLU A 56 -0.27 -6.90 -6.26
N PHE A 57 -0.32 -8.02 -6.98
CA PHE A 57 -1.27 -9.10 -6.73
C PHE A 57 -0.61 -10.09 -5.78
N LEU A 58 -1.19 -10.32 -4.61
CA LEU A 58 -0.75 -11.30 -3.64
C LEU A 58 -1.81 -12.40 -3.55
N LYS A 59 -1.39 -13.66 -3.52
CA LYS A 59 -2.33 -14.76 -3.20
C LYS A 59 -2.66 -14.68 -1.71
N GLU A 60 -3.94 -14.83 -1.37
CA GLU A 60 -4.44 -14.68 0.00
C GLU A 60 -3.72 -15.58 1.04
N ASN A 61 -3.21 -16.75 0.61
CA ASN A 61 -2.54 -17.71 1.48
C ASN A 61 -1.00 -17.66 1.43
N ASP A 62 -0.42 -16.81 0.57
CA ASP A 62 1.03 -16.71 0.40
C ASP A 62 1.41 -15.31 -0.12
N PHE A 63 1.76 -14.41 0.79
CA PHE A 63 2.20 -13.06 0.45
C PHE A 63 3.59 -13.01 -0.19
N SER A 64 4.35 -14.12 -0.17
CA SER A 64 5.64 -14.20 -0.88
C SER A 64 5.45 -14.45 -2.38
N ASP A 65 4.32 -15.06 -2.77
CA ASP A 65 3.93 -15.26 -4.17
C ASP A 65 3.18 -14.04 -4.70
N MET A 66 3.95 -13.08 -5.23
CA MET A 66 3.44 -11.79 -5.71
C MET A 66 3.75 -11.55 -7.19
N LEU A 67 2.75 -11.04 -7.92
CA LEU A 67 2.94 -10.43 -9.23
C LEU A 67 2.85 -8.90 -9.13
N ALA A 68 3.96 -8.21 -9.37
CA ALA A 68 3.99 -6.74 -9.43
C ALA A 68 4.01 -6.26 -10.90
N VAL A 69 3.04 -5.41 -11.28
CA VAL A 69 2.93 -4.86 -12.63
C VAL A 69 2.53 -3.38 -12.58
N TYR A 70 3.07 -2.58 -13.50
CA TYR A 70 2.55 -1.24 -13.73
C TYR A 70 1.21 -1.31 -14.48
N ALA A 71 0.35 -0.31 -14.29
CA ALA A 71 -0.94 -0.24 -14.95
C ALA A 71 -1.30 1.20 -15.36
N ASN A 72 -2.07 1.33 -16.44
CA ASN A 72 -2.76 2.56 -16.80
C ASN A 72 -4.24 2.28 -17.06
N SER A 73 -5.01 3.26 -17.55
CA SER A 73 -6.45 3.10 -17.78
C SER A 73 -6.81 2.09 -18.88
N VAL A 74 -5.83 1.59 -19.64
CA VAL A 74 -6.05 0.70 -20.78
C VAL A 74 -5.51 -0.70 -20.52
N LYS A 75 -4.34 -0.84 -19.88
CA LYS A 75 -3.63 -2.13 -19.81
C LYS A 75 -2.79 -2.29 -18.54
N LEU A 76 -2.44 -3.54 -18.29
CA LEU A 76 -1.32 -3.94 -17.43
C LEU A 76 -0.04 -4.00 -18.27
N TYR A 77 1.08 -3.52 -17.74
CA TYR A 77 2.38 -3.49 -18.40
C TYR A 77 3.14 -4.79 -18.13
N THR A 78 2.65 -5.88 -18.71
CA THR A 78 3.28 -7.20 -18.65
C THR A 78 2.91 -7.99 -19.90
N ASP A 79 3.64 -9.06 -20.18
CA ASP A 79 3.29 -9.95 -21.28
C ASP A 79 2.14 -10.91 -20.94
N THR A 80 1.54 -11.45 -21.99
CA THR A 80 0.43 -12.39 -21.92
C THR A 80 0.78 -13.66 -21.14
N LYS A 81 2.01 -14.17 -21.24
CA LYS A 81 2.40 -15.42 -20.59
C LYS A 81 2.39 -15.23 -19.08
N THR A 82 2.94 -14.13 -18.57
CA THR A 82 2.93 -13.81 -17.13
C THR A 82 1.51 -13.75 -16.56
N ILE A 83 0.59 -13.03 -17.22
CA ILE A 83 -0.82 -12.98 -16.77
C ILE A 83 -1.42 -14.37 -16.74
N ARG A 84 -1.20 -15.16 -17.78
CA ARG A 84 -1.80 -16.48 -17.87
C ARG A 84 -1.30 -17.43 -16.81
N GLU A 85 0.01 -17.52 -16.64
CA GLU A 85 0.62 -18.44 -15.68
C GLU A 85 0.23 -18.04 -14.25
N TYR A 86 0.24 -16.74 -13.92
CA TYR A 86 -0.08 -16.28 -12.57
C TYR A 86 -1.56 -16.42 -12.20
N PHE A 87 -2.47 -16.15 -13.14
CA PHE A 87 -3.92 -16.24 -12.94
C PHE A 87 -4.54 -17.58 -13.38
N GLY A 88 -3.72 -18.56 -13.75
CA GLY A 88 -4.17 -19.89 -14.17
C GLY A 88 -5.05 -19.86 -15.42
N ILE A 89 -4.74 -19.02 -16.40
CA ILE A 89 -5.47 -18.92 -17.68
C ILE A 89 -4.85 -19.89 -18.69
N GLU A 90 -5.61 -20.93 -19.03
CA GLU A 90 -5.22 -21.96 -19.98
C GLU A 90 -4.98 -21.41 -21.39
N TYR A 91 -4.25 -22.18 -22.20
CA TYR A 91 -4.06 -21.84 -23.61
C TYR A 91 -5.35 -22.12 -24.36
N SER A 92 -5.83 -21.13 -25.13
CA SER A 92 -6.96 -21.31 -26.03
C SER A 92 -6.72 -20.58 -27.35
N SER A 93 -7.43 -20.98 -28.39
CA SER A 93 -7.39 -20.32 -29.70
C SER A 93 -7.91 -18.87 -29.66
N ASN A 94 -8.81 -18.57 -28.72
CA ASN A 94 -9.42 -17.26 -28.50
C ASN A 94 -8.78 -16.46 -27.35
N LEU A 95 -7.47 -16.65 -27.13
CA LEU A 95 -6.79 -16.12 -25.97
C LEU A 95 -6.93 -14.60 -25.77
N GLY A 96 -6.97 -13.83 -26.86
CA GLY A 96 -7.18 -12.38 -26.81
C GLY A 96 -8.48 -12.00 -26.11
N ASP A 97 -9.57 -12.70 -26.43
CA ASP A 97 -10.88 -12.45 -25.81
C ASP A 97 -10.88 -12.83 -24.34
N VAL A 98 -10.22 -13.93 -23.97
CA VAL A 98 -10.09 -14.38 -22.58
C VAL A 98 -9.33 -13.36 -21.73
N LEU A 99 -8.24 -12.78 -22.27
CA LEU A 99 -7.48 -11.73 -21.57
C LEU A 99 -8.26 -10.42 -21.47
N PHE A 100 -9.06 -10.10 -22.48
CA PHE A 100 -9.95 -8.95 -22.42
C PHE A 100 -11.05 -9.14 -21.37
N GLN A 101 -11.66 -10.33 -21.29
CA GLN A 101 -12.61 -10.70 -20.24
C GLN A 101 -11.98 -10.70 -18.84
N PHE A 102 -10.74 -11.18 -18.71
CA PHE A 102 -9.97 -11.04 -17.48
C PHE A 102 -9.85 -9.57 -17.06
N SER A 103 -9.44 -8.70 -17.99
CA SER A 103 -9.27 -7.26 -17.72
C SER A 103 -10.58 -6.59 -17.32
N GLN A 104 -11.68 -6.91 -18.00
CA GLN A 104 -13.03 -6.44 -17.64
C GLN A 104 -13.47 -6.95 -16.26
N THR A 105 -13.11 -8.20 -15.92
CA THR A 105 -13.42 -8.77 -14.60
C THR A 105 -12.65 -8.03 -13.53
N LEU A 106 -11.32 -7.92 -13.66
CA LEU A 106 -10.46 -7.18 -12.74
C LEU A 106 -10.96 -5.75 -12.53
N ALA A 107 -11.30 -5.04 -13.62
CA ALA A 107 -11.77 -3.66 -13.56
C ALA A 107 -12.98 -3.45 -12.64
N ARG A 108 -13.90 -4.43 -12.56
CA ARG A 108 -15.09 -4.36 -11.70
C ARG A 108 -14.76 -4.39 -10.20
N PHE A 109 -13.59 -4.89 -9.82
CA PHE A 109 -13.14 -4.95 -8.43
C PHE A 109 -12.29 -3.74 -8.03
N ILE A 110 -11.78 -2.96 -8.99
CA ILE A 110 -10.97 -1.77 -8.70
C ILE A 110 -11.89 -0.70 -8.09
N PRO A 111 -11.67 -0.29 -6.83
CA PRO A 111 -12.45 0.78 -6.22
C PRO A 111 -12.11 2.12 -6.88
N THR A 112 -13.01 3.09 -6.76
CA THR A 112 -12.77 4.46 -7.23
C THR A 112 -12.23 5.38 -6.14
N GLU A 113 -12.29 4.95 -4.88
CA GLU A 113 -11.89 5.69 -3.70
C GLU A 113 -11.26 4.74 -2.67
N VAL A 114 -10.36 5.27 -1.84
CA VAL A 114 -9.72 4.54 -0.76
C VAL A 114 -10.77 4.13 0.29
N SER A 115 -10.78 2.84 0.62
CA SER A 115 -11.54 2.32 1.76
C SER A 115 -10.70 2.38 3.04
N GLU A 116 -11.12 3.17 4.02
CA GLU A 116 -10.46 3.25 5.34
C GLU A 116 -10.63 1.95 6.14
N LYS A 117 -11.70 1.19 5.88
CA LYS A 117 -11.93 -0.12 6.49
C LYS A 117 -11.13 -1.17 5.73
N LYS A 118 -10.07 -1.66 6.38
CA LYS A 118 -9.26 -2.82 5.95
C LYS A 118 -9.39 -3.92 6.98
N ASN A 119 -9.48 -5.17 6.53
CA ASN A 119 -9.34 -6.30 7.44
C ASN A 119 -7.85 -6.61 7.71
N GLU A 120 -7.59 -7.61 8.56
CA GLU A 120 -6.23 -7.88 9.03
C GLU A 120 -5.29 -8.34 7.92
N ASP A 121 -5.73 -9.18 6.99
CA ASP A 121 -4.88 -9.64 5.88
C ASP A 121 -4.51 -8.48 4.93
N GLN A 122 -5.47 -7.60 4.64
CA GLN A 122 -5.22 -6.38 3.87
C GLN A 122 -4.24 -5.45 4.60
N LYS A 123 -4.43 -5.24 5.91
CA LYS A 123 -3.50 -4.43 6.71
C LYS A 123 -2.10 -5.05 6.71
N GLU A 124 -2.00 -6.36 6.88
CA GLU A 124 -0.72 -7.07 6.86
C GLU A 124 -0.01 -6.91 5.51
N ALA A 125 -0.69 -7.17 4.39
CA ALA A 125 -0.12 -7.02 3.05
C ALA A 125 0.31 -5.56 2.78
N MET A 126 -0.54 -4.59 3.12
CA MET A 126 -0.22 -3.16 2.98
C MET A 126 0.97 -2.78 3.84
N CYS A 127 1.01 -3.18 5.11
CA CYS A 127 2.10 -2.84 6.02
C CYS A 127 3.40 -3.53 5.67
N PHE A 128 3.35 -4.76 5.12
CA PHE A 128 4.52 -5.42 4.57
C PHE A 128 5.13 -4.59 3.44
N SER A 129 4.32 -4.21 2.44
CA SER A 129 4.73 -3.41 1.29
C SER A 129 5.24 -2.01 1.70
N LEU A 130 4.53 -1.33 2.62
CA LEU A 130 4.94 -0.04 3.18
C LEU A 130 6.29 -0.10 3.89
N SER A 131 6.54 -1.15 4.67
CA SER A 131 7.80 -1.29 5.41
C SER A 131 8.98 -1.47 4.45
N GLN A 132 8.80 -2.25 3.38
CA GLN A 132 9.83 -2.40 2.35
C GLN A 132 10.14 -1.06 1.66
N SER A 133 9.12 -0.28 1.29
CA SER A 133 9.31 1.05 0.71
C SER A 133 9.99 2.05 1.67
N ASP A 134 9.84 1.86 2.97
CA ASP A 134 10.54 2.65 4.00
C ASP A 134 11.93 2.11 4.37
N SER A 135 12.41 1.07 3.67
CA SER A 135 13.66 0.34 4.00
C SER A 135 13.69 -0.23 5.43
N GLU A 136 12.53 -0.57 5.97
CA GLU A 136 12.33 -1.14 7.30
C GLU A 136 12.04 -2.65 7.21
N ASP A 137 12.32 -3.38 8.30
CA ASP A 137 11.94 -4.79 8.39
C ASP A 137 10.40 -4.92 8.45
N PRO A 138 9.74 -5.65 7.52
CA PRO A 138 8.28 -5.83 7.50
C PRO A 138 7.70 -6.45 8.77
N ARG A 139 8.52 -7.15 9.58
CA ARG A 139 8.11 -7.73 10.86
C ARG A 139 7.96 -6.70 11.97
N LYS A 140 8.44 -5.45 11.77
CA LYS A 140 8.26 -4.37 12.75
C LYS A 140 6.82 -3.89 12.77
N LYS A 141 5.95 -4.57 13.51
CA LYS A 141 4.50 -4.29 13.57
C LYS A 141 4.04 -3.64 14.87
N TYR A 142 4.84 -3.72 15.93
CA TYR A 142 4.44 -3.32 17.28
C TYR A 142 4.86 -1.88 17.57
N CYS A 143 3.88 -0.95 17.61
CA CYS A 143 4.17 0.46 17.86
C CYS A 143 4.44 0.69 19.35
N PHE A 144 5.58 1.31 19.68
CA PHE A 144 6.01 1.44 21.08
C PHE A 144 6.34 2.86 21.53
N SER A 145 6.50 3.80 20.58
CA SER A 145 6.80 5.21 20.88
C SER A 145 6.77 6.09 19.63
N VAL A 146 6.88 7.41 19.85
CA VAL A 146 7.16 8.40 18.80
C VAL A 146 8.52 9.04 19.02
N ARG A 147 9.12 9.57 17.94
CA ARG A 147 10.34 10.39 18.01
C ARG A 147 10.20 11.65 17.17
N ARG A 148 10.86 12.73 17.57
CA ARG A 148 11.11 13.87 16.67
C ARG A 148 12.20 13.49 15.68
N ASN A 149 11.94 13.76 14.41
CA ASN A 149 12.93 13.55 13.37
C ASN A 149 14.08 14.56 13.51
N PRO A 150 15.31 14.15 13.17
CA PRO A 150 16.47 15.05 13.24
C PRO A 150 16.33 16.22 12.26
N LEU A 151 17.08 17.28 12.52
CA LEU A 151 17.22 18.39 11.57
C LEU A 151 17.90 17.89 10.30
N LYS A 152 17.44 18.40 9.17
CA LYS A 152 18.12 18.29 7.87
C LYS A 152 19.33 19.23 7.85
N GLY A 153 20.21 19.04 6.88
CA GLY A 153 21.41 19.88 6.71
C GLY A 153 21.13 21.38 6.48
N ASN A 154 19.90 21.75 6.10
CA ASN A 154 19.44 23.13 5.96
C ASN A 154 18.81 23.72 7.23
N GLY A 155 18.82 23.01 8.36
CA GLY A 155 18.22 23.45 9.63
C GLY A 155 16.72 23.25 9.75
N GLU A 156 16.03 22.71 8.74
CA GLU A 156 14.62 22.33 8.84
C GLU A 156 14.45 20.99 9.59
N LEU A 157 13.32 20.80 10.27
CA LEU A 157 12.98 19.50 10.83
C LEU A 157 12.80 18.44 9.73
N GLY A 158 13.32 17.24 9.99
CA GLY A 158 13.05 16.06 9.17
C GLY A 158 11.56 15.73 9.16
N LYS A 159 11.04 15.32 8.02
CA LYS A 159 9.63 14.93 7.88
C LYS A 159 9.49 13.41 7.91
N ARG A 160 8.41 12.93 8.49
CA ARG A 160 7.96 11.54 8.47
C ARG A 160 7.77 11.11 7.02
N SER A 161 8.18 9.89 6.69
CA SER A 161 7.93 9.32 5.37
C SER A 161 6.43 9.08 5.17
N PRO A 162 5.92 9.15 3.93
CA PRO A 162 4.54 8.76 3.65
C PRO A 162 4.27 7.29 4.01
N PHE A 163 5.30 6.45 4.02
CA PHE A 163 5.18 5.04 4.38
C PHE A 163 4.95 4.82 5.87
N ASN A 164 5.74 5.47 6.72
CA ASN A 164 5.52 5.50 8.17
C ASN A 164 4.15 6.10 8.51
N ASP A 165 3.78 7.18 7.80
CA ASP A 165 2.49 7.84 7.95
C ASP A 165 1.31 6.89 7.68
N ASN A 166 1.27 6.27 6.50
CA ASN A 166 0.20 5.33 6.13
C ASN A 166 0.19 4.07 7.01
N LYS A 167 1.36 3.56 7.41
CA LYS A 167 1.47 2.41 8.32
C LYS A 167 0.83 2.71 9.67
N THR A 168 1.03 3.92 10.21
CA THR A 168 0.40 4.31 11.48
C THR A 168 -1.09 4.57 11.33
N ARG A 169 -1.54 5.17 10.23
CA ARG A 169 -2.99 5.29 9.95
C ARG A 169 -3.68 3.94 9.94
N LEU A 170 -3.05 2.90 9.40
CA LEU A 170 -3.60 1.53 9.33
C LEU A 170 -3.67 0.85 10.70
N TYR A 171 -2.57 0.88 11.47
CA TYR A 171 -2.47 0.10 12.71
C TYR A 171 -2.87 0.85 13.98
N ARG A 172 -2.67 2.16 14.04
CA ARG A 172 -2.91 2.97 15.24
C ARG A 172 -3.69 4.25 14.91
N PRO A 173 -4.94 4.13 14.38
CA PRO A 173 -5.72 5.29 13.95
C PRO A 173 -5.95 6.31 15.06
N SER A 174 -6.24 5.86 16.29
CA SER A 174 -6.43 6.76 17.44
C SER A 174 -5.16 7.53 17.82
N LEU A 175 -4.00 6.86 17.84
CA LEU A 175 -2.70 7.53 18.01
C LEU A 175 -2.42 8.53 16.90
N TYR A 176 -2.72 8.16 15.66
CA TYR A 176 -2.50 9.00 14.48
C TYR A 176 -3.37 10.26 14.54
N GLU A 177 -4.62 10.17 14.96
CA GLU A 177 -5.48 11.34 15.16
C GLU A 177 -4.86 12.34 16.13
N ARG A 178 -4.20 11.85 17.18
CA ARG A 178 -3.63 12.68 18.26
C ARG A 178 -2.28 13.29 17.92
N LEU A 179 -1.43 12.59 17.17
CA LEU A 179 -0.03 12.99 16.93
C LEU A 179 0.36 13.10 15.44
N GLY A 180 -0.48 12.60 14.54
CA GLY A 180 -0.20 12.48 13.11
C GLY A 180 -0.13 13.82 12.37
N SER A 181 -0.76 14.88 12.87
CA SER A 181 -0.67 16.21 12.25
C SER A 181 0.75 16.79 12.32
N ASP A 182 1.55 16.43 13.32
CA ASP A 182 2.97 16.81 13.39
C ASP A 182 3.79 15.91 12.48
N THR A 183 4.00 16.37 11.25
CA THR A 183 4.80 15.66 10.24
C THR A 183 6.28 15.53 10.62
N ASN A 184 6.76 16.20 11.67
CA ASN A 184 8.14 16.06 12.15
C ASN A 184 8.28 14.94 13.20
N LEU A 185 7.18 14.25 13.54
CA LEU A 185 7.19 13.07 14.38
C LEU A 185 7.14 11.80 13.52
N SER A 186 7.95 10.80 13.86
CA SER A 186 7.80 9.45 13.28
C SER A 186 7.42 8.46 14.37
N PHE A 187 6.55 7.52 14.01
CA PHE A 187 6.13 6.43 14.88
C PHE A 187 7.13 5.29 14.79
N ARG A 188 7.55 4.76 15.94
CA ARG A 188 8.55 3.70 16.02
C ARG A 188 7.87 2.36 16.23
N TYR A 189 8.36 1.37 15.48
CA TYR A 189 7.84 0.01 15.48
C TYR A 189 8.93 -0.98 15.82
N SER A 190 8.58 -2.01 16.60
CA SER A 190 9.43 -3.13 16.97
C SER A 190 8.94 -4.42 16.33
N MET A 191 9.84 -5.40 16.21
CA MET A 191 9.51 -6.78 15.84
C MET A 191 9.03 -7.60 17.05
N ASN A 192 9.29 -7.13 18.27
CA ASN A 192 8.91 -7.83 19.50
C ASN A 192 7.49 -7.42 19.92
N PRO A 193 6.54 -8.38 20.05
CA PRO A 193 5.20 -8.09 20.54
C PRO A 193 5.18 -7.43 21.93
N ASP A 194 6.11 -7.82 22.81
CA ASP A 194 6.17 -7.31 24.18
C ASP A 194 6.57 -5.83 24.25
N ASP A 195 7.08 -5.26 23.16
CA ASP A 195 7.39 -3.83 23.08
C ASP A 195 6.14 -2.99 22.78
N GLU A 196 5.03 -3.58 22.33
CA GLU A 196 3.82 -2.82 21.96
C GLU A 196 3.31 -2.01 23.16
N GLU A 197 3.14 -0.71 22.94
CA GLU A 197 2.67 0.21 23.96
C GLU A 197 1.25 0.70 23.63
N THR A 198 0.50 1.02 24.67
CA THR A 198 -0.81 1.69 24.57
C THR A 198 -0.68 3.08 23.95
N ASP A 199 -1.73 3.55 23.28
CA ASP A 199 -1.72 4.90 22.69
C ASP A 199 -1.50 5.97 23.77
N GLU A 200 -2.17 5.82 24.91
CA GLU A 200 -2.02 6.66 26.09
C GLU A 200 -0.59 6.63 26.64
N GLY A 201 0.01 5.44 26.73
CA GLY A 201 1.39 5.26 27.19
C GLY A 201 2.40 5.98 26.28
N ILE A 202 2.22 5.87 24.96
CA ILE A 202 3.05 6.57 23.97
C ILE A 202 2.91 8.10 24.12
N ILE A 203 1.67 8.60 24.23
CA ILE A 203 1.39 10.04 24.37
C ILE A 203 1.96 10.58 25.68
N ALA A 204 1.82 9.85 26.79
CA ALA A 204 2.35 10.24 28.09
C ALA A 204 3.88 10.33 28.08
N LYS A 205 4.57 9.31 27.52
CA LYS A 205 6.04 9.32 27.36
C LYS A 205 6.49 10.50 26.50
N TRP A 206 5.81 10.73 25.37
CA TRP A 206 6.12 11.84 24.48
C TRP A 206 5.97 13.21 25.15
N THR A 207 4.91 13.39 25.96
CA THR A 207 4.63 14.67 26.64
C THR A 207 5.65 14.95 27.74
N LYS A 208 6.06 13.93 28.51
CA LYS A 208 7.09 14.08 29.55
C LYS A 208 8.43 14.52 28.95
N ASN A 209 8.84 13.89 27.85
CA ASN A 209 10.11 14.20 27.16
C ASN A 209 10.13 15.58 26.45
N LYS A 210 9.03 16.34 26.45
CA LYS A 210 9.01 17.73 25.97
C LYS A 210 9.32 18.76 27.07
N ILE A 211 9.17 18.35 28.33
CA ILE A 211 9.26 19.25 29.49
C ILE A 211 10.69 19.28 30.04
N GLU A 212 11.51 18.28 29.69
CA GLU A 212 12.96 18.23 29.88
C GLU A 212 13.71 18.80 28.67
#